data_AF-A0AAD5JKF8-F1
#
_entry.id   AF-A0AAD5JKF8-F1
#
_cell.length_a   1.000
_cell.length_b   1.000
_cell.length_c   1.000
_cell.angle_alpha   90.00
_cell.angle_beta   90.00
_cell.angle_gamma   90.00
#
_symmetry.space_group_name_H-M   'P 1'
#
loop_
_entity.id
_entity.type
_entity.pdbx_description
1 polymer ?
#
loop_
_entity_poly.entity_id
_entity_poly.type
_entity_poly.pdbx_seq_one_letter_code
_entity_poly.pdbx_strand_id
1 'polypeptide(L)'
;MIQVAIIPADHTGNIYSFLRPLINELRVLEDGGMRVNCGNSSIHVKVHCLLASGDIIGVQELIHHKGCMSLYGCQQCRIQSVREISPAGRGYGRYYTGTIRMSAARTDDEFREEFGIDKTNDFAQLKSFHGYSFFGLDELHLIGANVTKKLWQMISRDFDTVVNTTIQLPNRACSAIGNAIVASSATLPSGVFEGSFRGNS
;
A
#
# COMPACT_ATOMS: atom_id res chain seq x y z
N MET A 1 -17.69 -7.36 -2.35
CA MET A 1 -16.77 -7.48 -1.20
C MET A 1 -17.64 -7.63 0.04
N ILE A 2 -17.48 -8.71 0.80
CA ILE A 2 -18.22 -8.90 2.06
C ILE A 2 -17.36 -8.26 3.16
N GLN A 3 -17.93 -7.30 3.87
CA GLN A 3 -17.25 -6.68 5.01
C GLN A 3 -17.38 -7.62 6.20
N VAL A 4 -16.25 -8.21 6.62
CA VAL A 4 -16.21 -9.22 7.69
C VAL A 4 -15.97 -8.59 9.06
N ALA A 5 -15.25 -7.46 9.11
CA ALA A 5 -15.01 -6.70 10.34
C ALA A 5 -14.74 -5.21 10.04
N ILE A 6 -14.99 -4.34 11.03
CA ILE A 6 -14.49 -2.96 11.07
C ILE A 6 -13.57 -2.85 12.28
N ILE A 7 -12.32 -2.45 12.07
CA ILE A 7 -11.37 -2.18 13.15
C ILE A 7 -11.34 -0.67 13.39
N PRO A 8 -11.50 -0.20 14.64
CA PRO A 8 -11.37 1.22 14.95
C PRO A 8 -9.99 1.76 14.56
N ALA A 9 -9.95 2.94 13.94
CA ALA A 9 -8.71 3.57 13.48
C ALA A 9 -7.77 3.93 14.64
N ASP A 10 -8.33 4.18 15.83
CA ASP A 10 -7.67 4.53 17.08
C ASP A 10 -7.29 3.31 17.93
N HIS A 11 -7.05 2.17 17.30
CA HIS A 11 -6.57 0.99 18.02
C HIS A 11 -5.15 1.25 18.58
N THR A 12 -5.03 1.41 19.90
CA THR A 12 -3.76 1.64 20.59
C THR A 12 -2.96 0.33 20.80
N GLY A 13 -3.19 -0.69 19.98
CA GLY A 13 -2.72 -2.05 20.19
C GLY A 13 -2.34 -2.75 18.88
N ASN A 14 -1.77 -3.95 19.01
CA ASN A 14 -1.41 -4.78 17.86
C ASN A 14 -2.67 -5.17 17.06
N ILE A 15 -2.78 -4.78 15.79
CA ILE A 15 -3.87 -5.17 14.87
C ILE A 15 -4.16 -6.68 14.90
N TYR A 16 -3.15 -7.51 15.16
CA TYR A 16 -3.30 -8.96 15.25
C TYR A 16 -4.14 -9.44 16.44
N SER A 17 -4.37 -8.61 17.47
CA SER A 17 -5.36 -8.93 18.50
C SER A 17 -6.77 -9.11 17.92
N PHE A 18 -7.09 -8.38 16.85
CA PHE A 18 -8.35 -8.49 16.11
C PHE A 18 -8.28 -9.52 14.98
N LEU A 19 -7.13 -9.63 14.30
CA LEU A 19 -6.99 -10.51 13.13
C LEU A 19 -6.81 -11.99 13.50
N ARG A 20 -6.22 -12.31 14.65
CA ARG A 20 -5.95 -13.71 15.04
C ARG A 20 -7.18 -14.62 15.01
N PRO A 21 -8.35 -14.23 15.57
CA PRO A 21 -9.57 -15.02 15.42
C PRO A 21 -9.93 -15.29 13.96
N LEU A 22 -9.87 -14.27 13.09
CA LEU A 22 -10.17 -14.41 11.66
C LEU A 22 -9.17 -15.32 10.94
N ILE A 23 -7.87 -15.17 11.23
CA ILE A 23 -6.82 -16.03 10.65
C ILE A 23 -7.03 -17.49 11.08
N ASN A 24 -7.40 -17.74 12.34
CA ASN A 24 -7.70 -19.09 12.82
C ASN A 24 -8.92 -19.69 12.11
N GLU A 25 -9.99 -18.91 11.92
CA GLU A 25 -11.17 -19.35 11.16
C GLU A 25 -10.82 -19.66 9.70
N LEU A 26 -10.05 -18.78 9.04
CA LEU A 26 -9.57 -19.00 7.67
C LEU A 26 -8.75 -20.29 7.56
N ARG A 27 -7.87 -20.55 8.54
CA ARG A 27 -7.09 -21.79 8.59
C ARG A 27 -7.98 -23.03 8.68
N VAL A 28 -9.00 -23.00 9.53
CA VAL A 28 -9.97 -24.10 9.65
C VAL A 28 -10.71 -24.31 8.32
N LEU A 29 -11.12 -23.22 7.65
CA LEU A 29 -11.83 -23.28 6.37
C LEU A 29 -10.94 -23.71 5.20
N GLU A 30 -9.65 -23.43 5.26
CA GLU A 30 -8.67 -23.88 4.26
C GLU A 30 -8.38 -25.39 4.39
N ASP A 31 -8.26 -25.86 5.63
CA ASP A 31 -7.99 -27.27 5.94
C ASP A 31 -9.21 -28.14 5.74
N GLY A 32 -10.30 -27.82 6.45
CA GLY A 32 -11.52 -28.63 6.54
C GLY A 32 -12.63 -28.22 5.58
N GLY A 33 -12.60 -26.99 5.05
CA GLY A 33 -13.71 -26.44 4.27
C GLY A 33 -14.98 -26.21 5.08
N MET A 34 -16.04 -25.79 4.39
CA MET A 34 -17.40 -25.69 4.91
C MET A 34 -18.36 -26.48 4.02
N ARG A 35 -19.41 -27.05 4.61
CA ARG A 35 -20.55 -27.57 3.85
C ARG A 35 -21.61 -26.49 3.74
N VAL A 36 -21.99 -26.16 2.51
CA VAL A 36 -23.06 -25.23 2.22
C VAL A 36 -24.26 -26.03 1.74
N ASN A 37 -25.38 -25.89 2.44
CA ASN A 37 -26.63 -26.52 2.02
C ASN A 37 -27.28 -25.67 0.92
N CYS A 38 -27.55 -26.30 -0.22
CA CYS A 38 -28.16 -25.71 -1.40
C CYS A 38 -29.51 -26.40 -1.66
N GLY A 39 -30.45 -26.23 -0.73
CA GLY A 39 -31.75 -26.89 -0.78
C GLY A 39 -31.63 -28.41 -0.59
N ASN A 40 -31.82 -29.17 -1.67
CA ASN A 40 -31.79 -30.64 -1.65
C ASN A 40 -30.37 -31.23 -1.80
N SER A 41 -29.36 -30.40 -2.02
CA SER A 41 -27.97 -30.83 -2.14
C SER A 41 -27.07 -30.10 -1.14
N SER A 42 -25.89 -30.66 -0.87
CA SER A 42 -24.84 -30.00 -0.11
C SER A 42 -23.58 -29.94 -0.96
N ILE A 43 -22.96 -28.76 -1.02
CA ILE A 43 -21.64 -28.58 -1.63
C ILE A 43 -20.59 -28.44 -0.53
N HIS A 44 -19.42 -29.01 -0.73
CA HIS A 44 -18.27 -28.80 0.15
C HIS A 44 -17.32 -27.81 -0.52
N VAL A 45 -16.96 -26.75 0.19
CA VAL A 45 -16.18 -25.63 -0.34
C VAL A 45 -15.01 -25.35 0.58
N LYS A 46 -13.83 -25.14 0.02
CA LYS A 46 -12.65 -24.65 0.74
C LYS A 46 -12.50 -23.15 0.54
N VAL A 47 -12.10 -22.44 1.58
CA VAL A 47 -11.84 -21.01 1.52
C VAL A 47 -10.35 -20.78 1.63
N HIS A 48 -9.80 -19.97 0.72
CA HIS A 48 -8.40 -19.55 0.71
C HIS A 48 -8.35 -18.03 0.77
N CYS A 49 -7.47 -17.50 1.61
CA CYS A 49 -7.17 -16.07 1.62
C CYS A 49 -6.16 -15.80 0.50
N LEU A 50 -6.57 -15.09 -0.55
CA LEU A 50 -5.66 -14.84 -1.69
C LEU A 50 -4.73 -13.66 -1.44
N LEU A 51 -5.16 -12.70 -0.63
CA LEU A 51 -4.57 -11.38 -0.54
C LEU A 51 -5.01 -10.71 0.76
N ALA A 52 -4.05 -10.12 1.47
CA ALA A 52 -4.32 -9.07 2.46
C ALA A 52 -3.81 -7.73 1.90
N SER A 53 -4.69 -6.74 1.75
CA SER A 53 -4.33 -5.46 1.12
C SER A 53 -4.69 -4.27 1.99
N GLY A 54 -4.01 -3.15 1.72
CA GLY A 54 -4.27 -1.87 2.35
C GLY A 54 -3.37 -0.80 1.77
N ASP A 55 -3.43 0.40 2.34
CA ASP A 55 -2.44 1.43 2.07
C ASP A 55 -1.05 1.01 2.59
N ILE A 56 -0.02 1.81 2.30
CA ILE A 56 1.36 1.49 2.66
C ILE A 56 1.50 1.27 4.18
N ILE A 57 0.80 2.06 5.00
CA ILE A 57 0.91 1.99 6.46
C ILE A 57 0.21 0.73 6.98
N GLY A 58 -1.01 0.45 6.52
CA GLY A 58 -1.75 -0.76 6.89
C GLY A 58 -1.00 -2.02 6.48
N VAL A 59 -0.43 -2.06 5.27
CA VAL A 59 0.36 -3.21 4.82
C VAL A 59 1.65 -3.36 5.63
N GLN A 60 2.33 -2.26 5.97
CA GLN A 60 3.49 -2.32 6.86
C GLN A 60 3.12 -2.90 8.22
N GLU A 61 1.96 -2.54 8.77
CA GLU A 61 1.48 -3.09 10.03
C GLU A 61 1.17 -4.59 9.91
N LEU A 62 0.47 -4.99 8.84
CA LEU A 62 0.19 -6.40 8.54
C LEU A 62 1.48 -7.21 8.39
N ILE A 63 2.53 -6.65 7.81
CA ILE A 63 3.82 -7.34 7.63
C ILE A 63 4.66 -7.33 8.93
N HIS A 64 4.31 -6.54 9.93
CA HIS A 64 5.20 -6.17 11.04
C HIS A 64 6.48 -5.48 10.54
N HIS A 65 6.36 -4.64 9.53
CA HIS A 65 7.47 -3.93 8.91
C HIS A 65 7.84 -2.66 9.69
N LYS A 66 9.14 -2.37 9.82
CA LYS A 66 9.71 -1.15 10.45
C LYS A 66 9.41 0.18 9.71
N GLY A 67 8.54 0.12 8.71
CA GLY A 67 8.25 1.25 7.82
C GLY A 67 9.25 1.48 6.69
N CYS A 68 8.82 2.31 5.74
CA CYS A 68 9.58 2.67 4.52
C CYS A 68 10.84 3.49 4.80
N MET A 69 10.93 4.11 5.97
CA MET A 69 12.08 4.90 6.41
C MET A 69 13.18 4.07 7.10
N SER A 70 13.05 2.74 7.12
CA SER A 70 14.08 1.83 7.65
C SER A 70 15.17 1.53 6.61
N LEU A 71 16.28 0.93 7.07
CA LEU A 71 17.38 0.51 6.18
C LEU A 71 16.88 -0.48 5.11
N TYR A 72 15.98 -1.38 5.48
CA TYR A 72 15.33 -2.35 4.59
C TYR A 72 13.86 -1.96 4.39
N GLY A 73 13.64 -0.75 3.89
CA GLY A 73 12.31 -0.14 3.76
C GLY A 73 11.36 -0.82 2.75
N CYS A 74 11.88 -1.68 1.87
CA CYS A 74 11.09 -2.31 0.82
C CYS A 74 10.47 -3.61 1.32
N GLN A 75 9.16 -3.75 1.15
CA GLN A 75 8.43 -4.96 1.53
C GLN A 75 8.61 -6.13 0.57
N GLN A 76 9.10 -5.89 -0.65
CA GLN A 76 9.23 -6.93 -1.69
C GLN A 76 10.64 -7.49 -1.81
N CYS A 77 11.65 -6.68 -1.49
CA CYS A 77 13.06 -7.06 -1.68
C CYS A 77 13.95 -6.50 -0.58
N ARG A 78 15.19 -7.00 -0.53
CA ARG A 78 16.19 -6.63 0.49
C ARG A 78 17.04 -5.42 0.12
N ILE A 79 16.52 -4.54 -0.73
CA ILE A 79 17.27 -3.35 -1.12
C ILE A 79 17.54 -2.46 0.10
N GLN A 80 18.80 -2.07 0.26
CA GLN A 80 19.21 -1.15 1.31
C GLN A 80 18.97 0.28 0.87
N SER A 81 18.41 1.09 1.76
CA SER A 81 18.25 2.51 1.56
C SER A 81 19.44 3.30 2.12
N VAL A 82 19.84 4.35 1.41
CA VAL A 82 20.81 5.34 1.84
C VAL A 82 20.08 6.50 2.48
N ARG A 83 20.63 7.02 3.58
CA ARG A 83 20.11 8.21 4.24
C ARG A 83 20.65 9.44 3.52
N GLU A 84 19.74 10.30 3.08
CA GLU A 84 20.10 11.58 2.46
C GLU A 84 19.53 12.73 3.28
N ILE A 85 20.31 13.79 3.44
CA ILE A 85 19.88 15.01 4.13
C ILE A 85 19.24 15.93 3.09
N SER A 86 18.14 16.57 3.45
CA SER A 86 17.51 17.59 2.61
C SER A 86 18.56 18.64 2.20
N PRO A 87 18.60 19.09 0.93
CA PRO A 87 19.49 20.17 0.51
C PRO A 87 19.32 21.47 1.33
N ALA A 88 18.12 21.68 1.90
CA ALA A 88 17.81 22.80 2.78
C ALA A 88 18.17 22.56 4.26
N GLY A 89 18.73 21.39 4.60
CA GLY A 89 19.11 21.00 5.96
C GLY A 89 17.95 20.72 6.93
N ARG A 90 16.69 20.74 6.46
CA ARG A 90 15.49 20.68 7.33
C ARG A 90 14.93 19.27 7.55
N GLY A 91 15.71 18.23 7.32
CA GLY A 91 15.27 16.85 7.50
C GLY A 91 16.13 15.85 6.76
N TYR A 92 15.77 14.58 6.86
CA TYR A 92 16.42 13.51 6.13
C TYR A 92 15.38 12.56 5.53
N GLY A 93 15.70 12.01 4.37
CA GLY A 93 14.98 10.93 3.72
C GLY A 93 15.82 9.66 3.69
N ARG A 94 15.19 8.53 3.39
CA ARG A 94 15.91 7.34 2.94
C ARG A 94 15.52 7.04 1.50
N TYR A 95 16.51 6.79 0.66
CA TYR A 95 16.36 6.60 -0.78
C TYR A 95 17.12 5.37 -1.23
N TYR A 96 16.69 4.73 -2.30
CA TYR A 96 17.37 3.57 -2.85
C TYR A 96 18.34 4.02 -3.94
N THR A 97 19.63 3.84 -3.71
CA THR A 97 20.69 4.23 -4.66
C THR A 97 21.11 3.02 -5.48
N GLY A 98 21.01 3.10 -6.81
CA GLY A 98 21.57 2.09 -7.71
C GLY A 98 20.67 1.73 -8.88
N THR A 99 21.27 1.13 -9.91
CA THR A 99 20.57 0.46 -11.00
C THR A 99 19.63 -0.58 -10.38
N ILE A 100 18.32 -0.48 -10.60
CA ILE A 100 17.22 -1.31 -10.03
C ILE A 100 17.43 -2.84 -10.24
N ARG A 101 18.49 -3.24 -10.95
CA ARG A 101 18.83 -4.63 -11.22
C ARG A 101 19.26 -5.34 -9.92
N MET A 102 18.35 -6.20 -9.44
CA MET A 102 18.62 -7.43 -8.69
C MET A 102 18.86 -7.36 -7.17
N SER A 103 18.14 -6.52 -6.42
CA SER A 103 17.91 -6.92 -5.02
C SER A 103 17.07 -8.20 -5.02
N ALA A 104 17.55 -9.28 -4.42
CA ALA A 104 16.80 -10.50 -4.31
C ALA A 104 15.43 -10.23 -3.66
N ALA A 105 14.37 -10.78 -4.27
CA ALA A 105 13.05 -10.80 -3.67
C ALA A 105 13.14 -11.42 -2.28
N ARG A 106 12.24 -10.99 -1.39
CA ARG A 106 12.14 -11.61 -0.08
C ARG A 106 11.66 -13.04 -0.20
N THR A 107 12.24 -13.94 0.57
CA THR A 107 11.73 -15.31 0.69
C THR A 107 10.59 -15.35 1.69
N ASP A 108 9.76 -16.39 1.63
CA ASP A 108 8.64 -16.57 2.57
C ASP A 108 9.15 -16.72 4.02
N ASP A 109 10.34 -17.31 4.20
CA ASP A 109 10.99 -17.48 5.49
C ASP A 109 11.38 -16.15 6.15
N GLU A 110 11.72 -15.12 5.36
CA GLU A 110 12.17 -13.82 5.87
C GLU A 110 11.05 -13.04 6.58
N PHE A 111 9.80 -13.45 6.42
CA PHE A 111 8.64 -12.96 7.20
C PHE A 111 8.59 -13.52 8.63
N ARG A 112 9.63 -14.25 9.05
CA ARG A 112 9.89 -14.74 10.41
C ARG A 112 11.06 -13.99 11.07
N GLU A 113 11.01 -12.66 11.07
CA GLU A 113 11.93 -11.74 11.79
C GLU A 113 13.29 -11.46 11.13
N GLU A 114 13.30 -11.12 9.83
CA GLU A 114 14.53 -10.65 9.17
C GLU A 114 14.34 -9.35 8.37
N PHE A 115 15.44 -8.63 8.15
CA PHE A 115 15.55 -7.50 7.21
C PHE A 115 14.41 -6.47 7.28
N GLY A 116 14.17 -5.87 8.45
CA GLY A 116 13.15 -4.83 8.59
C GLY A 116 11.74 -5.33 8.95
N ILE A 117 11.59 -6.63 9.20
CA ILE A 117 10.40 -7.24 9.80
C ILE A 117 10.69 -7.49 11.29
N ASP A 118 9.81 -7.02 12.16
CA ASP A 118 9.99 -7.02 13.62
C ASP A 118 9.47 -8.26 14.31
N LYS A 119 8.48 -8.95 13.71
CA LYS A 119 7.79 -10.09 14.31
C LYS A 119 7.39 -11.09 13.26
N THR A 120 7.27 -12.35 13.68
CA THR A 120 6.67 -13.40 12.83
C THR A 120 5.25 -13.03 12.44
N ASN A 121 4.94 -13.19 11.17
CA ASN A 121 3.63 -12.87 10.61
C ASN A 121 2.59 -13.99 10.87
N ASP A 122 1.44 -13.68 11.48
CA ASP A 122 0.44 -14.73 11.76
C ASP A 122 -0.23 -15.29 10.49
N PHE A 123 -0.23 -14.56 9.36
CA PHE A 123 -0.71 -15.09 8.07
C PHE A 123 0.17 -16.22 7.53
N ALA A 124 1.43 -16.33 7.98
CA ALA A 124 2.33 -17.41 7.57
C ALA A 124 1.84 -18.82 7.99
N GLN A 125 0.77 -18.90 8.78
CA GLN A 125 0.11 -20.15 9.15
C GLN A 125 -0.89 -20.65 8.09
N LEU A 126 -1.27 -19.80 7.12
CA LEU A 126 -2.16 -20.17 6.02
C LEU A 126 -1.38 -20.88 4.91
N LYS A 127 -1.95 -21.91 4.29
CA LYS A 127 -1.36 -22.61 3.13
C LYS A 127 -1.32 -21.73 1.89
N SER A 128 -2.23 -20.77 1.82
CA SER A 128 -2.30 -19.76 0.77
C SER A 128 -1.30 -18.63 0.96
N PHE A 129 -0.51 -18.60 2.05
CA PHE A 129 0.53 -17.60 2.23
C PHE A 129 1.69 -17.80 1.24
N HIS A 130 2.12 -16.72 0.61
CA HIS A 130 3.16 -16.72 -0.43
C HIS A 130 4.03 -15.46 -0.31
N GLY A 131 4.48 -15.20 0.92
CA GLY A 131 5.43 -14.14 1.24
C GLY A 131 4.96 -12.74 0.88
N TYR A 132 5.84 -11.96 0.26
CA TYR A 132 5.58 -10.54 -0.06
C TYR A 132 4.40 -10.37 -1.02
N SER A 133 4.19 -11.33 -1.91
CA SER A 133 3.10 -11.31 -2.91
C SER A 133 1.72 -11.51 -2.30
N PHE A 134 1.63 -12.02 -1.07
CA PHE A 134 0.38 -12.12 -0.32
C PHE A 134 -0.15 -10.75 0.13
N PHE A 135 0.74 -9.76 0.22
CA PHE A 135 0.41 -8.41 0.67
C PHE A 135 0.34 -7.43 -0.50
N GLY A 136 -0.87 -7.06 -0.88
CA GLY A 136 -1.11 -6.09 -1.95
C GLY A 136 -1.18 -4.67 -1.41
N LEU A 137 -0.72 -3.72 -2.21
CA LEU A 137 -0.85 -2.29 -1.90
C LEU A 137 -2.09 -1.74 -2.58
N ASP A 138 -2.76 -0.78 -1.95
CA ASP A 138 -3.79 0.01 -2.61
C ASP A 138 -3.16 0.85 -3.74
N GLU A 139 -3.27 0.36 -4.98
CA GLU A 139 -2.64 0.99 -6.15
C GLU A 139 -3.28 2.32 -6.50
N LEU A 140 -4.58 2.48 -6.26
CA LEU A 140 -5.28 3.74 -6.53
C LEU A 140 -4.80 4.83 -5.57
N HIS A 141 -4.67 4.50 -4.28
CA HIS A 141 -4.10 5.43 -3.32
C HIS A 141 -2.62 5.72 -3.62
N LEU A 142 -1.84 4.69 -3.97
CA LEU A 142 -0.42 4.82 -4.23
C LEU A 142 -0.13 5.64 -5.50
N ILE A 143 -0.74 5.29 -6.63
CA ILE A 143 -0.50 5.96 -7.92
C ILE A 143 -1.28 7.27 -8.01
N GLY A 144 -2.58 7.22 -7.70
CA GLY A 144 -3.49 8.35 -7.85
C GLY A 144 -3.19 9.47 -6.85
N ALA A 145 -3.17 9.17 -5.55
CA ALA A 145 -3.03 10.21 -4.54
C ALA A 145 -1.57 10.63 -4.28
N ASN A 146 -0.63 9.67 -4.27
CA ASN A 146 0.75 9.95 -3.88
C ASN A 146 1.67 10.25 -5.07
N VAL A 147 1.75 9.36 -6.07
CA VAL A 147 2.69 9.53 -7.21
C VAL A 147 2.25 10.68 -8.13
N THR A 148 0.98 10.70 -8.56
CA THR A 148 0.47 11.74 -9.47
C THR A 148 0.63 13.14 -8.88
N LYS A 149 0.37 13.29 -7.58
CA LYS A 149 0.58 14.56 -6.87
C LYS A 149 2.04 15.02 -6.93
N LYS A 150 3.00 14.11 -6.70
CA LYS A 150 4.43 14.44 -6.78
C LYS A 150 4.88 14.76 -8.20
N LEU A 151 4.39 14.02 -9.21
CA LEU A 151 4.64 14.35 -10.61
C LEU A 151 4.08 15.71 -10.99
N TRP A 152 2.87 16.05 -10.54
CA TRP A 152 2.29 17.36 -10.76
C TRP A 152 3.14 18.47 -10.12
N GLN A 153 3.59 18.30 -8.88
CA GLN A 153 4.52 19.24 -8.22
C GLN A 153 5.81 19.44 -9.03
N MET A 154 6.37 18.35 -9.57
CA MET A 154 7.55 18.41 -10.44
C MET A 154 7.34 19.23 -11.70
N ILE A 155 6.20 19.02 -12.34
CA ILE A 155 5.89 19.60 -13.64
C ILE A 155 5.45 21.06 -13.53
N SER A 156 4.75 21.42 -12.45
CA SER A 156 4.16 22.74 -12.21
C SER A 156 5.05 23.72 -11.43
N ARG A 157 6.21 23.28 -10.94
CA ARG A 157 7.11 24.05 -10.05
C ARG A 157 6.50 24.35 -8.68
N ASP A 158 5.48 23.59 -8.26
CA ASP A 158 4.89 23.68 -6.92
C ASP A 158 5.77 22.92 -5.91
N PHE A 159 6.97 23.47 -5.69
CA PHE A 159 7.90 23.04 -4.64
C PHE A 159 8.30 24.23 -3.79
N ASP A 160 8.47 23.98 -2.49
CA ASP A 160 8.99 24.96 -1.53
C ASP A 160 10.42 25.44 -1.85
N THR A 161 11.10 24.78 -2.80
CA THR A 161 12.45 25.11 -3.25
C THR A 161 12.53 25.13 -4.77
N VAL A 162 13.21 26.15 -5.32
CA VAL A 162 13.47 26.26 -6.77
C VAL A 162 14.46 25.17 -7.18
N VAL A 163 13.94 24.03 -7.63
CA VAL A 163 14.75 22.96 -8.22
C VAL A 163 14.68 23.09 -9.73
N ASN A 164 15.82 23.36 -10.37
CA ASN A 164 15.94 23.45 -11.82
C ASN A 164 15.90 22.02 -12.42
N THR A 165 14.71 21.46 -12.55
CA THR A 165 14.49 20.13 -13.15
C THR A 165 14.33 20.25 -14.67
N THR A 166 14.79 19.25 -15.42
CA THR A 166 14.64 19.14 -16.88
C THR A 166 13.23 18.73 -17.33
N ILE A 167 12.32 18.47 -16.39
CA ILE A 167 10.97 17.94 -16.63
C ILE A 167 9.94 18.97 -16.17
N GLN A 168 9.80 20.06 -16.93
CA GLN A 168 8.91 21.17 -16.61
C GLN A 168 7.97 21.46 -17.77
N LEU A 169 6.69 21.69 -17.46
CA LEU A 169 5.76 22.21 -18.45
C LEU A 169 5.73 23.75 -18.39
N PRO A 170 5.51 24.42 -19.53
CA PRO A 170 5.26 25.86 -19.53
C PRO A 170 3.98 26.18 -18.74
N ASN A 171 3.93 27.31 -18.03
CA ASN A 171 2.76 27.73 -17.25
C ASN A 171 1.44 27.65 -18.03
N ARG A 172 1.45 28.03 -19.32
CA ARG A 172 0.28 27.92 -20.22
C ARG A 172 -0.28 26.49 -20.32
N ALA A 173 0.60 25.48 -20.33
CA ALA A 173 0.21 24.08 -20.42
C ALA A 173 -0.34 23.59 -19.08
N CYS A 174 0.27 24.00 -17.96
CA CYS A 174 -0.27 23.73 -16.63
C CYS A 174 -1.67 24.32 -16.46
N SER A 175 -1.90 25.58 -16.87
CA SER A 175 -3.22 26.22 -16.83
C SER A 175 -4.23 25.50 -17.74
N ALA A 176 -3.83 25.08 -18.94
CA ALA A 176 -4.71 24.33 -19.84
C ALA A 176 -5.12 22.97 -19.24
N ILE A 177 -4.19 22.25 -18.59
CA ILE A 177 -4.48 20.99 -17.88
C ILE A 177 -5.43 21.24 -16.72
N GLY A 178 -5.16 22.26 -15.89
CA GLY A 178 -6.04 22.63 -14.77
C GLY A 178 -7.47 22.94 -15.23
N ASN A 179 -7.61 23.73 -16.29
CA ASN A 179 -8.92 24.05 -16.88
C ASN A 179 -9.63 22.81 -17.42
N ALA A 180 -8.89 21.89 -18.06
CA ALA A 180 -9.45 20.63 -18.56
C ALA A 180 -9.92 19.71 -17.43
N ILE A 181 -9.20 19.65 -16.30
CA ILE A 181 -9.60 18.89 -15.10
C ILE A 181 -10.87 19.50 -14.48
N VAL A 182 -10.95 20.83 -14.38
CA VAL A 182 -12.17 21.48 -13.89
C VAL A 182 -13.34 21.21 -14.82
N ALA A 183 -13.15 21.30 -16.14
CA ALA A 183 -14.19 21.00 -17.12
C ALA A 183 -14.66 19.54 -17.07
N SER A 184 -13.75 18.59 -16.82
CA SER A 184 -14.10 17.17 -16.72
C SER A 184 -14.91 16.83 -15.46
N SER A 185 -14.92 17.69 -14.44
CA SER A 185 -15.75 17.49 -13.24
C SER A 185 -17.24 17.32 -13.56
N ALA A 186 -17.74 17.97 -14.62
CA ALA A 186 -19.11 17.82 -15.09
C ALA A 186 -19.43 16.42 -15.65
N THR A 187 -18.41 15.65 -16.01
CA THR A 187 -18.53 14.27 -16.54
C THR A 187 -18.23 13.19 -15.50
N LEU A 188 -17.76 13.58 -14.31
CA LEU A 188 -17.54 12.64 -13.22
C LEU A 188 -18.89 12.20 -12.63
N PRO A 189 -19.08 10.92 -12.27
CA PRO A 189 -20.30 10.46 -11.63
C PRO A 189 -20.56 11.23 -10.33
N SER A 190 -21.53 12.14 -10.35
CA SER A 190 -21.95 12.91 -9.19
C SER A 190 -22.57 11.98 -8.15
N GLY A 191 -22.08 12.01 -6.91
CA GLY A 191 -22.63 11.23 -5.79
C GLY A 191 -21.95 9.88 -5.52
N VAL A 192 -20.89 9.51 -6.27
CA VAL A 192 -20.15 8.25 -6.05
C VAL A 192 -18.85 8.45 -5.26
N PHE A 193 -18.22 9.62 -5.39
CA PHE A 193 -16.99 9.95 -4.68
C PHE A 193 -17.20 11.21 -3.84
N GLU A 194 -17.14 11.07 -2.51
CA GLU A 194 -17.16 12.22 -1.60
C GLU A 194 -15.75 12.82 -1.49
N GLY A 195 -15.57 14.02 -2.04
CA GLY A 195 -14.32 14.78 -1.94
C GLY A 195 -14.36 16.07 -2.75
N SER A 196 -14.05 17.20 -2.11
CA SER A 196 -13.97 18.49 -2.81
C SER A 196 -12.69 18.56 -3.66
N PHE A 197 -12.83 18.61 -4.99
CA PHE A 197 -11.73 18.96 -5.89
C PHE A 197 -11.34 20.42 -5.63
N ARG A 198 -10.29 20.64 -4.83
CA ARG A 198 -9.66 21.95 -4.72
C ARG A 198 -8.61 22.05 -5.83
N GLY A 199 -8.96 22.72 -6.92
CA GLY A 199 -7.97 23.21 -7.87
C GLY A 199 -7.18 24.32 -7.19
N ASN A 200 -5.90 24.10 -6.91
CA ASN A 200 -5.02 25.19 -6.54
C ASN A 200 -4.77 26.02 -7.81
N SER A 201 -5.48 27.14 -7.90
CA SER A 201 -5.23 28.23 -8.85
C SER A 201 -3.96 28.99 -8.49
#